data_AF-A0A8H6S0Z8-F1
#
_entry.id   AF-A0A8H6S0Z8-F1
#
_cell.length_a   1.000
_cell.length_b   1.000
_cell.length_c   1.000
_cell.angle_alpha   90.00
_cell.angle_beta   90.00
_cell.angle_gamma   90.00
#
_symmetry.space_group_name_H-M   'P 1'
#
loop_
_entity.id
_entity.type
_entity.pdbx_description
1 polymer ?
#
loop_
_entity_poly.entity_id
_entity_poly.type
_entity_poly.pdbx_seq_one_letter_code
_entity_poly.pdbx_strand_id
1 'polypeptide(L)'
;MVRGGIRGRGRGRGTGRGSVRWQPSQSVEQSTNAESTPPVALPADRDIMAGLRPTPVGTLPVPRAHAGNAAVVIADVKQLGSCNWTGADTPTIVVPGTPRAWAEPALPLQVEPDTGVIWDQDALSAPAGKTLVALIATVDKTHAIQCRTAHAPEMPFDWAGEQIDFVTDRTNLRKLLRWINVNVQPPDDRDPGDDRQRKDWRINMQLAPGGRTVLFERWEKRDYTAMSGFTFGFNFETASTTAPRGAPQSSWHHRIVSYNLNGLKIVVRFEVDAYIPAPIHRSSAGARSRADETSSQLEDLAAQLATTTIAQSAPGPAATDVEHDFGVSPTSTRATASPEPFVQDHGITVIEGGTHIPQAALVELTTRSAFRAQEINWAEDFPQIFLTQTPHHFLGVHHRGQFGRVIKRRLGAGELAQVEQDLQPSLLMLVGALKEIAALVRAGGARGRLTLVCRAGRVQVYERESMESVLPDEMLERFEG
;
A
#
# COMPACT_ATOMS: atom_id res chain seq x y z
N MET A 1 17.88 -0.44 -21.47
CA MET A 1 16.43 -0.16 -21.52
C MET A 1 15.78 -0.79 -20.29
N VAL A 2 15.82 -0.10 -19.15
CA VAL A 2 15.54 -0.65 -17.81
C VAL A 2 14.10 -0.27 -17.40
N ARG A 3 13.32 -1.26 -16.98
CA ARG A 3 11.88 -1.15 -16.63
C ARG A 3 11.74 -0.98 -15.11
N GLY A 4 11.63 0.26 -14.63
CA GLY A 4 11.13 0.59 -13.29
C GLY A 4 9.62 0.77 -13.36
N GLY A 5 8.87 0.12 -12.48
CA GLY A 5 7.41 0.14 -12.47
C GLY A 5 6.88 0.48 -11.08
N ILE A 6 6.02 1.49 -11.04
CA ILE A 6 5.27 1.93 -9.85
C ILE A 6 4.13 0.96 -9.51
N ARG A 7 3.79 0.04 -10.42
CA ARG A 7 3.01 -1.16 -10.11
C ARG A 7 3.74 -2.40 -10.63
N GLY A 8 4.29 -3.19 -9.70
CA GLY A 8 4.85 -4.50 -10.01
C GLY A 8 3.73 -5.51 -10.26
N ARG A 9 3.14 -5.49 -11.45
CA ARG A 9 2.29 -6.58 -11.97
C ARG A 9 3.10 -7.38 -12.99
N GLY A 10 3.27 -8.68 -12.72
CA GLY A 10 4.23 -9.55 -13.39
C GLY A 10 4.02 -9.65 -14.90
N ARG A 11 5.13 -9.68 -15.64
CA ARG A 11 5.14 -9.73 -17.11
C ARG A 11 5.35 -11.15 -17.63
N GLY A 12 4.80 -11.43 -18.80
CA GLY A 12 5.14 -12.60 -19.59
C GLY A 12 5.17 -12.30 -21.08
N ARG A 13 6.34 -12.46 -21.71
CA ARG A 13 6.48 -12.59 -23.17
C ARG A 13 7.21 -13.91 -23.45
N GLY A 14 6.75 -14.62 -24.49
CA GLY A 14 7.28 -15.91 -24.89
C GLY A 14 8.31 -15.81 -26.00
N THR A 15 9.22 -16.78 -26.04
CA THR A 15 10.01 -17.14 -27.22
C THR A 15 9.65 -18.57 -27.60
N GLY A 16 8.74 -18.73 -28.56
CA GLY A 16 8.50 -20.00 -29.23
C GLY A 16 9.39 -20.08 -30.46
N ARG A 17 10.39 -20.98 -30.44
CA ARG A 17 11.11 -21.40 -31.65
C ARG A 17 10.25 -22.43 -32.37
N GLY A 18 9.73 -22.04 -33.53
CA GLY A 18 9.19 -22.94 -34.56
C GLY A 18 9.66 -22.40 -35.90
N SER A 19 10.58 -23.12 -36.54
CA SER A 19 11.14 -22.76 -37.85
C SER A 19 10.11 -22.98 -38.95
N VAL A 20 9.59 -21.90 -39.53
CA VAL A 20 8.96 -21.93 -40.86
C VAL A 20 9.48 -20.74 -41.66
N ARG A 21 10.13 -21.06 -42.77
CA ARG A 21 10.74 -20.15 -43.72
C ARG A 21 9.63 -19.34 -44.42
N TRP A 22 9.47 -18.06 -44.06
CA TRP A 22 8.59 -17.13 -44.75
C TRP A 22 9.36 -16.39 -45.87
N GLN A 23 8.92 -16.57 -47.11
CA GLN A 23 9.32 -15.74 -48.26
C GLN A 23 8.50 -14.44 -48.28
N PRO A 24 9.05 -13.31 -48.78
CA PRO A 24 8.34 -12.05 -48.82
C PRO A 24 7.43 -11.98 -50.06
N SER A 25 6.12 -11.84 -49.88
CA SER A 25 5.21 -11.45 -50.94
C SER A 25 4.41 -10.20 -50.55
N GLN A 26 4.73 -9.11 -51.27
CA GLN A 26 3.88 -7.99 -51.69
C GLN A 26 2.87 -7.38 -50.69
N SER A 27 3.26 -6.18 -50.22
CA SER A 27 2.45 -4.96 -50.13
C SER A 27 0.92 -5.09 -50.26
N VAL A 28 0.22 -4.85 -49.15
CA VAL A 28 -1.10 -4.22 -49.15
C VAL A 28 -0.98 -2.99 -48.26
N GLU A 29 -0.88 -1.83 -48.90
CA GLU A 29 -1.08 -0.54 -48.25
C GLU A 29 -2.56 -0.44 -47.86
N GLN A 30 -2.84 -0.47 -46.55
CA GLN A 30 -4.09 0.07 -46.02
C GLN A 30 -3.74 1.32 -45.23
N SER A 31 -3.98 2.45 -45.90
CA SER A 31 -4.06 3.77 -45.32
C SER A 31 -5.17 3.80 -44.27
N THR A 32 -4.77 3.95 -43.00
CA THR A 32 -5.64 4.52 -41.98
C THR A 32 -4.92 5.73 -41.44
N ASN A 33 -5.34 6.91 -41.92
CA ASN A 33 -5.00 8.20 -41.33
C ASN A 33 -5.65 8.26 -39.95
N ALA A 34 -5.02 7.67 -38.95
CA ALA A 34 -5.17 8.10 -37.56
C ALA A 34 -4.11 9.18 -37.34
N GLU A 35 -4.53 10.42 -37.09
CA GLU A 35 -3.65 11.47 -36.59
C GLU A 35 -2.97 10.95 -35.32
N SER A 36 -1.74 10.45 -35.47
CA SER A 36 -0.90 10.05 -34.36
C SER A 36 -0.60 11.30 -33.56
N THR A 37 -1.20 11.40 -32.38
CA THR A 37 -0.84 12.39 -31.37
C THR A 37 0.69 12.32 -31.19
N PRO A 38 1.43 13.44 -31.21
CA PRO A 38 2.87 13.39 -31.05
C PRO A 38 3.20 12.66 -29.73
N PRO A 39 4.20 11.76 -29.72
CA PRO A 39 4.54 11.02 -28.52
C PRO A 39 4.87 12.00 -27.40
N VAL A 40 4.13 11.93 -26.29
CA VAL A 40 4.40 12.72 -25.08
C VAL A 40 5.86 12.45 -24.69
N ALA A 41 6.69 13.49 -24.70
CA ALA A 41 8.08 13.37 -24.28
C ALA A 41 8.11 13.09 -22.78
N LEU A 42 8.39 11.83 -22.42
CA LEU A 42 8.42 11.42 -21.02
C LEU A 42 9.72 11.86 -20.35
N PRO A 43 9.68 12.28 -19.07
CA PRO A 43 10.88 12.64 -18.33
C PRO A 43 11.93 11.51 -18.33
N ALA A 44 13.20 11.90 -18.38
CA ALA A 44 14.30 10.95 -18.26
C ALA A 44 14.33 10.31 -16.86
N ASP A 45 14.92 9.12 -16.79
CA ASP A 45 15.13 8.42 -15.52
C ASP A 45 15.98 9.26 -14.58
N ARG A 46 15.56 9.38 -13.32
CA ARG A 46 16.38 9.99 -12.28
C ARG A 46 17.64 9.16 -12.06
N ASP A 47 18.78 9.83 -11.87
CA ASP A 47 20.00 9.17 -11.48
C ASP A 47 19.88 8.68 -10.03
N ILE A 48 20.05 7.37 -9.84
CA ILE A 48 19.97 6.70 -8.55
C ILE A 48 21.03 7.22 -7.56
N MET A 49 22.17 7.70 -8.07
CA MET A 49 23.27 8.22 -7.28
C MET A 49 23.18 9.72 -6.97
N ALA A 50 22.22 10.44 -7.56
CA ALA A 50 22.12 11.89 -7.40
C ALA A 50 21.96 12.31 -5.93
N GLY A 51 22.74 13.31 -5.50
CA GLY A 51 22.73 13.85 -4.14
C GLY A 51 23.33 12.93 -3.07
N LEU A 52 24.11 11.92 -3.48
CA LEU A 52 24.84 11.02 -2.58
C LEU A 52 26.34 11.28 -2.66
N ARG A 53 27.03 11.19 -1.52
CA ARG A 53 28.49 11.18 -1.51
C ARG A 53 29.00 9.97 -2.32
N PRO A 54 30.12 10.08 -3.04
CA PRO A 54 30.57 9.05 -3.99
C PRO A 54 31.02 7.74 -3.32
N THR A 55 31.52 7.82 -2.09
CA THR A 55 32.06 6.66 -1.36
C THR A 55 30.97 6.06 -0.45
N PRO A 56 30.68 4.74 -0.57
CA PRO A 56 29.78 4.09 0.37
C PRO A 56 30.41 4.03 1.77
N VAL A 57 29.63 4.29 2.80
CA VAL A 57 30.05 4.14 4.21
C VAL A 57 29.97 2.69 4.68
N GLY A 58 29.27 1.84 3.94
CA GLY A 58 29.15 0.42 4.27
C GLY A 58 28.40 -0.39 3.22
N THR A 59 28.31 -1.69 3.46
CA THR A 59 27.49 -2.62 2.69
C THR A 59 26.58 -3.36 3.64
N LEU A 60 25.29 -3.41 3.33
CA LEU A 60 24.33 -4.19 4.09
C LEU A 60 24.46 -5.66 3.62
N PRO A 61 24.93 -6.59 4.47
CA PRO A 61 25.02 -7.99 4.09
C PRO A 61 23.62 -8.57 3.95
N VAL A 62 23.47 -9.58 3.09
CA VAL A 62 22.22 -10.36 3.04
C VAL A 62 22.10 -11.11 4.38
N PRO A 63 21.04 -10.88 5.19
CA PRO A 63 20.92 -11.53 6.48
C PRO A 63 20.81 -13.04 6.34
N ARG A 64 21.20 -13.81 7.36
CA ARG A 64 21.02 -15.27 7.35
C ARG A 64 19.79 -15.66 8.14
N ALA A 65 18.98 -16.55 7.58
CA ALA A 65 17.97 -17.25 8.37
C ALA A 65 18.68 -18.19 9.35
N HIS A 66 18.41 -18.04 10.66
CA HIS A 66 18.96 -18.91 11.68
C HIS A 66 17.93 -20.00 12.01
N ALA A 67 18.37 -21.26 11.97
CA ALA A 67 17.54 -22.40 12.37
C ALA A 67 17.16 -22.24 13.86
N GLY A 68 15.86 -22.24 14.17
CA GLY A 68 15.33 -22.05 15.52
C GLY A 68 14.62 -20.71 15.76
N ASN A 69 14.68 -19.76 14.82
CA ASN A 69 13.85 -18.56 14.90
C ASN A 69 12.37 -18.93 14.77
N ALA A 70 11.52 -18.37 15.64
CA ALA A 70 10.07 -18.47 15.50
C ALA A 70 9.63 -17.87 14.17
N ALA A 71 8.59 -18.46 13.55
CA ALA A 71 8.03 -17.97 12.29
C ALA A 71 7.70 -16.47 12.36
N VAL A 72 7.81 -15.80 11.22
CA VAL A 72 7.37 -14.42 11.09
C VAL A 72 5.87 -14.36 11.13
N VAL A 73 5.36 -13.61 12.09
CA VAL A 73 3.94 -13.34 12.29
C VAL A 73 3.77 -11.82 12.38
N ILE A 74 2.81 -11.30 11.62
CA ILE A 74 2.32 -9.94 11.82
C ILE A 74 1.20 -9.99 12.84
N ALA A 75 1.40 -9.30 13.96
CA ALA A 75 0.44 -9.21 15.06
C ALA A 75 0.04 -7.77 15.33
N ASP A 76 -1.00 -7.57 16.14
CA ASP A 76 -1.43 -6.26 16.63
C ASP A 76 -1.71 -5.24 15.51
N VAL A 77 -2.34 -5.70 14.42
CA VAL A 77 -2.67 -4.85 13.28
C VAL A 77 -3.70 -3.81 13.69
N LYS A 78 -3.33 -2.53 13.64
CA LYS A 78 -4.21 -1.39 13.91
C LYS A 78 -4.27 -0.48 12.71
N GLN A 79 -5.48 -0.12 12.30
CA GLN A 79 -5.67 0.90 11.28
C GLN A 79 -5.42 2.29 11.90
N LEU A 80 -4.46 3.03 11.35
CA LEU A 80 -4.13 4.40 11.80
C LEU A 80 -4.78 5.47 10.93
N GLY A 81 -5.16 5.15 9.69
CA GLY A 81 -5.86 6.08 8.82
C GLY A 81 -6.05 5.58 7.40
N SER A 82 -6.73 6.40 6.60
CA SER A 82 -6.78 6.26 5.15
C SER A 82 -6.98 7.60 4.49
N CYS A 83 -6.53 7.73 3.24
CA CYS A 83 -6.74 8.92 2.46
C CYS A 83 -6.94 8.65 0.97
N ASN A 84 -7.57 9.59 0.28
CA ASN A 84 -7.59 9.67 -1.18
C ASN A 84 -7.05 11.02 -1.61
N TRP A 85 -6.21 11.05 -2.64
CA TRP A 85 -5.88 12.30 -3.32
C TRP A 85 -7.04 12.79 -4.17
N THR A 86 -7.27 14.11 -4.20
CA THR A 86 -8.37 14.71 -4.97
C THR A 86 -8.00 15.04 -6.41
N GLY A 87 -6.70 15.11 -6.74
CA GLY A 87 -6.23 15.58 -8.04
C GLY A 87 -6.37 17.10 -8.24
N ALA A 88 -6.63 17.87 -7.17
CA ALA A 88 -6.59 19.32 -7.21
C ALA A 88 -5.15 19.83 -7.46
N ASP A 89 -5.03 21.05 -8.00
CA ASP A 89 -3.74 21.70 -8.28
C ASP A 89 -2.91 21.90 -7.00
N THR A 90 -3.59 22.15 -5.88
CA THR A 90 -2.98 22.15 -4.54
C THR A 90 -2.99 20.73 -3.98
N PRO A 91 -1.85 20.22 -3.43
CA PRO A 91 -1.81 18.93 -2.75
C PRO A 91 -2.94 18.80 -1.73
N THR A 92 -3.92 17.95 -2.03
CA THR A 92 -5.14 17.84 -1.22
C THR A 92 -5.55 16.38 -1.07
N ILE A 93 -5.77 15.96 0.18
CA ILE A 93 -6.25 14.64 0.53
C ILE A 93 -7.59 14.70 1.27
N VAL A 94 -8.40 13.65 1.09
CA VAL A 94 -9.63 13.40 1.85
C VAL A 94 -9.36 12.34 2.91
N VAL A 95 -9.75 12.61 4.16
CA VAL A 95 -9.55 11.73 5.34
C VAL A 95 -10.86 11.60 6.14
N PRO A 96 -11.32 10.38 6.46
CA PRO A 96 -10.85 9.11 5.91
C PRO A 96 -11.06 9.01 4.39
N GLY A 97 -10.13 8.38 3.70
CA GLY A 97 -10.35 7.97 2.32
C GLY A 97 -11.37 6.83 2.22
N THR A 98 -11.96 6.65 1.04
CA THR A 98 -12.78 5.48 0.67
C THR A 98 -12.17 4.78 -0.56
N PRO A 99 -11.79 3.49 -0.48
CA PRO A 99 -11.36 2.72 -1.65
C PRO A 99 -12.54 2.41 -2.57
N ARG A 100 -12.26 1.88 -3.77
CA ARG A 100 -13.31 1.47 -4.71
C ARG A 100 -14.04 0.23 -4.19
N ALA A 101 -15.37 0.19 -4.36
CA ALA A 101 -16.18 -0.95 -3.96
C ALA A 101 -16.07 -2.08 -5.00
N TRP A 102 -15.75 -3.30 -4.59
CA TRP A 102 -15.81 -4.47 -5.46
C TRP A 102 -17.24 -4.67 -5.96
N ALA A 103 -17.40 -4.67 -7.28
CA ALA A 103 -18.69 -4.74 -7.96
C ALA A 103 -18.73 -5.96 -8.87
N GLU A 104 -18.46 -7.14 -8.29
CA GLU A 104 -18.42 -8.48 -8.90
C GLU A 104 -18.91 -8.49 -10.36
N PRO A 105 -18.00 -8.53 -11.35
CA PRO A 105 -18.41 -8.38 -12.74
C PRO A 105 -19.13 -9.63 -13.23
N ALA A 106 -20.14 -9.45 -14.08
CA ALA A 106 -20.68 -10.55 -14.88
C ALA A 106 -19.61 -11.02 -15.88
N LEU A 107 -19.42 -12.34 -15.99
CA LEU A 107 -18.42 -12.94 -16.86
C LEU A 107 -19.08 -13.66 -18.05
N PRO A 108 -18.47 -13.63 -19.25
CA PRO A 108 -17.17 -13.02 -19.55
C PRO A 108 -17.21 -11.48 -19.57
N LEU A 109 -16.16 -10.84 -19.07
CA LEU A 109 -15.99 -9.38 -19.09
C LEU A 109 -14.90 -9.01 -20.11
N GLN A 110 -15.24 -8.21 -21.13
CA GLN A 110 -14.27 -7.66 -22.06
C GLN A 110 -13.78 -6.30 -21.57
N VAL A 111 -12.47 -6.09 -21.54
CA VAL A 111 -11.87 -4.77 -21.32
C VAL A 111 -10.81 -4.48 -22.39
N GLU A 112 -10.59 -3.20 -22.65
CA GLU A 112 -9.52 -2.75 -23.53
C GLU A 112 -8.13 -2.94 -22.88
N PRO A 113 -7.05 -3.08 -23.67
CA PRO A 113 -5.69 -3.02 -23.15
C PRO A 113 -5.41 -1.71 -22.42
N ASP A 114 -4.59 -1.76 -21.38
CA ASP A 114 -4.17 -0.54 -20.70
C ASP A 114 -3.18 0.23 -21.62
N THR A 115 -3.54 1.46 -21.96
CA THR A 115 -2.78 2.35 -22.86
C THR A 115 -2.57 3.73 -22.25
N GLY A 116 -1.47 4.39 -22.57
CA GLY A 116 -1.15 5.73 -22.07
C GLY A 116 -0.15 5.71 -20.93
N VAL A 117 -0.17 6.77 -20.11
CA VAL A 117 0.80 7.02 -19.05
C VAL A 117 0.07 7.23 -17.75
N ILE A 118 0.46 6.51 -16.71
CA ILE A 118 -0.08 6.66 -15.37
C ILE A 118 0.97 7.29 -14.48
N TRP A 119 0.61 8.41 -13.88
CA TRP A 119 1.46 9.16 -12.98
C TRP A 119 1.23 8.70 -11.54
N ASP A 120 2.32 8.56 -10.79
CA ASP A 120 2.32 8.27 -9.36
C ASP A 120 1.86 9.52 -8.62
N GLN A 121 0.59 9.53 -8.20
CA GLN A 121 -0.02 10.70 -7.59
C GLN A 121 0.63 11.06 -6.25
N ASP A 122 1.07 10.06 -5.47
CA ASP A 122 1.81 10.29 -4.24
C ASP A 122 3.11 11.06 -4.49
N ALA A 123 3.87 10.67 -5.52
CA ALA A 123 5.12 11.36 -5.86
C ALA A 123 4.88 12.74 -6.47
N LEU A 124 3.86 12.87 -7.32
CA LEU A 124 3.53 14.10 -8.03
C LEU A 124 2.96 15.17 -7.11
N SER A 125 2.10 14.78 -6.16
CA SER A 125 1.42 15.68 -5.24
C SER A 125 2.15 15.84 -3.90
N ALA A 126 3.27 15.14 -3.66
CA ALA A 126 4.04 15.28 -2.44
C ALA A 126 4.60 16.71 -2.28
N PRO A 127 4.29 17.42 -1.17
CA PRO A 127 4.88 18.72 -0.88
C PRO A 127 6.41 18.63 -0.83
N ALA A 128 7.09 19.46 -1.62
CA ALA A 128 8.55 19.45 -1.80
C ALA A 128 9.15 18.05 -2.13
N GLY A 129 8.36 17.15 -2.72
CA GLY A 129 8.78 15.78 -3.04
C GLY A 129 8.93 14.84 -1.81
N LYS A 130 8.36 15.21 -0.66
CA LYS A 130 8.40 14.43 0.60
C LYS A 130 7.16 13.57 0.75
N THR A 131 7.23 12.31 0.35
CA THR A 131 6.05 11.42 0.23
C THR A 131 5.46 11.04 1.58
N LEU A 132 6.27 11.02 2.66
CA LEU A 132 5.82 10.73 4.02
C LEU A 132 4.90 11.81 4.62
N VAL A 133 4.89 13.04 4.08
CA VAL A 133 4.03 14.14 4.60
C VAL A 133 2.56 13.73 4.61
N ALA A 134 2.07 13.18 3.50
CA ALA A 134 0.68 12.74 3.41
C ALA A 134 0.37 11.58 4.38
N LEU A 135 1.34 10.72 4.69
CA LEU A 135 1.19 9.65 5.67
C LEU A 135 0.95 10.24 7.07
N ILE A 136 1.85 11.12 7.52
CA ILE A 136 1.75 11.72 8.86
C ILE A 136 0.47 12.56 8.98
N ALA A 137 0.17 13.41 7.99
CA ALA A 137 -1.03 14.24 7.98
C ALA A 137 -2.33 13.40 8.05
N THR A 138 -2.36 12.25 7.38
CA THR A 138 -3.53 11.36 7.39
C THR A 138 -3.75 10.74 8.77
N VAL A 139 -2.70 10.28 9.44
CA VAL A 139 -2.79 9.67 10.78
C VAL A 139 -3.25 10.71 11.80
N ASP A 140 -2.62 11.89 11.81
CA ASP A 140 -2.97 12.94 12.76
C ASP A 140 -4.40 13.42 12.58
N LYS A 141 -4.84 13.59 11.33
CA LYS A 141 -6.23 13.95 11.06
C LYS A 141 -7.20 12.86 11.49
N THR A 142 -6.88 11.59 11.22
CA THR A 142 -7.71 10.45 11.65
C THR A 142 -7.84 10.44 13.17
N HIS A 143 -6.73 10.64 13.88
CA HIS A 143 -6.73 10.69 15.35
C HIS A 143 -7.56 11.86 15.88
N ALA A 144 -7.43 13.06 15.30
CA ALA A 144 -8.25 14.21 15.67
C ALA A 144 -9.76 13.94 15.49
N ILE A 145 -10.15 13.32 14.37
CA ILE A 145 -11.54 12.90 14.11
C ILE A 145 -12.01 11.89 15.18
N GLN A 146 -11.15 10.94 15.57
CA GLN A 146 -11.46 9.96 16.62
C GLN A 146 -11.65 10.61 17.98
N CYS A 147 -10.75 11.50 18.40
CA CYS A 147 -10.90 12.27 19.64
C CYS A 147 -12.22 13.04 19.67
N ARG A 148 -12.52 13.77 18.59
CA ARG A 148 -13.77 14.52 18.46
C ARG A 148 -15.00 13.61 18.58
N THR A 149 -14.99 12.47 17.88
CA THR A 149 -16.10 11.50 17.91
C THR A 149 -16.28 10.89 19.31
N ALA A 150 -15.17 10.64 20.01
CA ALA A 150 -15.17 10.14 21.38
C ALA A 150 -15.42 11.23 22.44
N HIS A 151 -15.67 12.49 22.05
CA HIS A 151 -15.79 13.65 22.94
C HIS A 151 -14.57 13.83 23.86
N ALA A 152 -13.40 13.39 23.41
CA ALA A 152 -12.12 13.59 24.08
C ALA A 152 -11.44 14.88 23.57
N PRO A 153 -10.51 15.47 24.35
CA PRO A 153 -9.69 16.57 23.86
C PRO A 153 -8.97 16.19 22.56
N GLU A 154 -9.08 17.04 21.53
CA GLU A 154 -8.30 16.86 20.31
C GLU A 154 -6.82 17.08 20.64
N MET A 155 -6.05 16.00 20.61
CA MET A 155 -4.60 16.01 20.77
C MET A 155 -3.94 15.44 19.51
N PRO A 156 -2.68 15.79 19.21
CA PRO A 156 -1.92 15.13 18.16
C PRO A 156 -1.75 13.63 18.45
N PHE A 157 -1.60 12.83 17.39
CA PHE A 157 -1.25 11.42 17.56
C PHE A 157 0.12 11.30 18.21
N ASP A 158 0.23 10.50 19.27
CA ASP A 158 1.45 10.36 20.05
C ASP A 158 2.48 9.44 19.36
N TRP A 159 3.13 9.96 18.32
CA TRP A 159 4.14 9.22 17.57
C TRP A 159 5.32 8.76 18.43
N ALA A 160 5.71 9.56 19.44
CA ALA A 160 6.81 9.24 20.34
C ALA A 160 6.42 8.11 21.32
N GLY A 161 5.29 8.23 22.01
CA GLY A 161 4.79 7.25 22.98
C GLY A 161 4.34 5.93 22.36
N GLU A 162 3.96 5.92 21.07
CA GLU A 162 3.64 4.70 20.34
C GLU A 162 4.86 3.79 20.10
N GLN A 163 6.10 4.22 20.41
CA GLN A 163 7.31 3.38 20.32
C GLN A 163 7.53 2.72 18.94
N ILE A 164 7.25 3.48 17.88
CA ILE A 164 7.39 3.00 16.49
C ILE A 164 8.88 2.81 16.14
N ASP A 165 9.24 1.70 15.49
CA ASP A 165 10.59 1.47 14.97
C ASP A 165 10.75 1.98 13.55
N PHE A 166 9.71 1.85 12.71
CA PHE A 166 9.74 2.25 11.30
C PHE A 166 8.47 2.94 10.86
N VAL A 167 8.61 4.02 10.07
CA VAL A 167 7.53 4.61 9.27
C VAL A 167 7.91 4.51 7.81
N THR A 168 7.09 3.85 7.00
CA THR A 168 7.45 3.53 5.62
C THR A 168 6.25 3.31 4.69
N ASP A 169 6.53 3.23 3.39
CA ASP A 169 5.65 2.64 2.40
C ASP A 169 5.94 1.15 2.20
N ARG A 170 4.90 0.37 1.92
CA ARG A 170 5.00 -1.06 1.59
C ARG A 170 6.00 -1.33 0.46
N THR A 171 6.13 -0.40 -0.49
CA THR A 171 7.09 -0.49 -1.60
C THR A 171 8.54 -0.66 -1.14
N ASN A 172 8.95 0.02 -0.05
CA ASN A 172 10.30 -0.09 0.47
C ASN A 172 10.57 -1.46 1.09
N LEU A 173 9.59 -2.03 1.82
CA LEU A 173 9.68 -3.39 2.36
C LEU A 173 9.75 -4.44 1.24
N ARG A 174 9.01 -4.25 0.15
CA ARG A 174 9.09 -5.11 -1.04
C ARG A 174 10.45 -5.04 -1.75
N LYS A 175 11.06 -3.86 -1.82
CA LYS A 175 12.43 -3.70 -2.38
C LYS A 175 13.44 -4.56 -1.60
N LEU A 176 13.35 -4.53 -0.26
CA LEU A 176 14.18 -5.36 0.62
C LEU A 176 13.92 -6.85 0.42
N LEU A 177 12.66 -7.29 0.40
CA LEU A 177 12.32 -8.71 0.13
C LEU A 177 12.78 -9.18 -1.25
N ARG A 178 12.62 -8.36 -2.28
CA ARG A 178 13.11 -8.68 -3.62
C ARG A 178 14.63 -8.86 -3.60
N TRP A 179 15.37 -7.95 -2.96
CA TRP A 179 16.81 -8.08 -2.80
C TRP A 179 17.21 -9.37 -2.08
N ILE A 180 16.52 -9.72 -0.99
CA ILE A 180 16.71 -10.98 -0.26
C ILE A 180 16.45 -12.18 -1.18
N ASN A 181 15.29 -12.24 -1.83
CA ASN A 181 14.87 -13.37 -2.66
C ASN A 181 15.83 -13.62 -3.83
N VAL A 182 16.31 -12.55 -4.47
CA VAL A 182 17.29 -12.64 -5.57
C VAL A 182 18.65 -13.17 -5.12
N ASN A 183 19.00 -13.01 -3.84
CA ASN A 183 20.24 -13.55 -3.29
C ASN A 183 20.07 -14.97 -2.70
N VAL A 184 18.87 -15.35 -2.26
CA VAL A 184 18.56 -16.72 -1.80
C VAL A 184 18.38 -17.67 -2.97
N GLN A 185 17.65 -17.23 -3.99
CA GLN A 185 17.42 -17.97 -5.23
C GLN A 185 17.78 -17.06 -6.42
N PRO A 186 19.06 -17.07 -6.84
CA PRO A 186 19.50 -16.30 -7.99
C PRO A 186 18.65 -16.61 -9.23
N PRO A 187 18.32 -15.62 -10.05
CA PRO A 187 17.64 -15.83 -11.34
C PRO A 187 18.44 -16.81 -12.19
N ASP A 188 17.76 -17.64 -12.98
CA ASP A 188 18.42 -18.44 -14.02
C ASP A 188 18.85 -17.50 -15.15
N ASP A 189 20.14 -17.45 -15.47
CA ASP A 189 20.70 -16.61 -16.54
C ASP A 189 20.10 -16.92 -17.93
N ARG A 190 19.38 -18.05 -18.06
CA ARG A 190 18.70 -18.47 -19.31
C ARG A 190 17.30 -17.86 -19.50
N ASP A 191 16.73 -17.19 -18.50
CA ASP A 191 15.45 -16.49 -18.61
C ASP A 191 15.59 -14.96 -18.39
N PRO A 192 15.98 -14.20 -19.43
CA PRO A 192 16.06 -12.74 -19.37
C PRO A 192 14.68 -12.05 -19.23
N GLY A 193 13.59 -12.81 -19.16
CA GLY A 193 12.24 -12.32 -18.85
C GLY A 193 11.87 -12.35 -17.36
N ASP A 194 12.74 -12.91 -16.51
CA ASP A 194 12.46 -13.13 -15.10
C ASP A 194 12.35 -11.81 -14.30
N ASP A 195 11.18 -11.57 -13.71
CA ASP A 195 10.93 -10.41 -12.85
C ASP A 195 11.76 -10.44 -11.53
N ARG A 196 12.45 -11.56 -11.23
CA ARG A 196 13.53 -11.68 -10.23
C ARG A 196 14.83 -10.98 -10.66
N GLN A 197 14.85 -10.25 -11.78
CA GLN A 197 16.00 -9.40 -12.13
C GLN A 197 16.42 -8.53 -10.95
N ARG A 198 17.74 -8.35 -10.82
CA ARG A 198 18.41 -7.43 -9.88
C ARG A 198 18.00 -5.99 -10.21
N LYS A 199 16.77 -5.62 -9.83
CA LYS A 199 16.21 -4.29 -10.04
C LYS A 199 16.95 -3.35 -9.11
N ASP A 200 17.61 -2.36 -9.70
CA ASP A 200 18.23 -1.29 -8.94
C ASP A 200 17.14 -0.50 -8.21
N TRP A 201 17.38 -0.16 -6.94
CA TRP A 201 16.44 0.59 -6.14
C TRP A 201 17.16 1.39 -5.07
N ARG A 202 16.48 2.43 -4.58
CA ARG A 202 16.97 3.33 -3.54
C ARG A 202 15.92 3.52 -2.45
N ILE A 203 16.38 3.65 -1.21
CA ILE A 203 15.59 4.03 -0.03
C ILE A 203 16.37 5.10 0.72
N ASN A 204 15.78 6.28 0.88
CA ASN A 204 16.37 7.34 1.70
C ASN A 204 15.94 7.10 3.16
N MET A 205 16.86 7.28 4.11
CA MET A 205 16.62 6.99 5.53
C MET A 205 17.01 8.18 6.41
N GLN A 206 16.27 8.36 7.49
CA GLN A 206 16.55 9.35 8.53
C GLN A 206 16.08 8.84 9.88
N LEU A 207 16.86 9.10 10.94
CA LEU A 207 16.43 8.90 12.31
C LEU A 207 15.57 10.09 12.74
N ALA A 208 14.38 9.84 13.29
CA ALA A 208 13.56 10.88 13.88
C ALA A 208 14.18 11.41 15.19
N PRO A 209 13.90 12.67 15.61
CA PRO A 209 14.50 13.30 16.79
C PRO A 209 14.46 12.49 18.10
N GLY A 210 13.44 11.66 18.35
CA GLY A 210 13.37 10.75 19.51
C GLY A 210 14.32 9.55 19.50
N GLY A 211 15.20 9.42 18.50
CA GLY A 211 16.29 8.43 18.48
C GLY A 211 15.87 6.97 18.26
N ARG A 212 14.57 6.70 18.13
CA ARG A 212 14.01 5.34 17.93
C ARG A 212 13.57 5.10 16.49
N THR A 213 12.69 5.96 15.98
CA THR A 213 11.96 5.76 14.73
C THR A 213 12.84 6.02 13.52
N VAL A 214 12.91 5.05 12.62
CA VAL A 214 13.56 5.18 11.31
C VAL A 214 12.51 5.52 10.25
N LEU A 215 12.70 6.65 9.58
CA LEU A 215 11.87 7.10 8.50
C LEU A 215 12.43 6.61 7.16
N PHE A 216 11.64 5.85 6.41
CA PHE A 216 11.98 5.37 5.07
C PHE A 216 11.25 6.19 4.02
N GLU A 217 11.96 7.14 3.42
CA GLU A 217 11.44 7.94 2.32
C GLU A 217 11.58 7.17 1.00
N ARG A 218 10.46 7.03 0.30
CA ARG A 218 10.38 6.33 -0.97
C ARG A 218 11.12 7.12 -2.04
N TRP A 219 12.02 6.44 -2.75
CA TRP A 219 12.65 6.97 -3.95
C TRP A 219 12.33 6.06 -5.13
N GLU A 220 11.78 6.66 -6.18
CA GLU A 220 11.53 5.98 -7.46
C GLU A 220 12.32 6.64 -8.58
N LYS A 221 12.78 5.80 -9.51
CA LYS A 221 13.51 6.22 -10.72
C LYS A 221 12.65 7.09 -11.64
N ARG A 222 11.34 6.84 -11.60
CA ARG A 222 10.28 7.50 -12.37
C ARG A 222 9.09 7.68 -11.45
N ASP A 223 8.35 8.75 -11.67
CA ASP A 223 7.04 9.07 -11.11
C ASP A 223 5.90 8.70 -12.09
N TYR A 224 6.19 7.92 -13.13
CA TYR A 224 5.21 7.44 -14.07
C TYR A 224 5.44 5.99 -14.51
N THR A 225 4.38 5.37 -15.00
CA THR A 225 4.40 4.08 -15.70
C THR A 225 3.79 4.25 -17.09
N ALA A 226 4.62 4.07 -18.12
CA ALA A 226 4.15 3.97 -19.50
C ALA A 226 3.56 2.57 -19.73
N MET A 227 2.28 2.52 -20.09
CA MET A 227 1.56 1.28 -20.29
C MET A 227 1.86 0.72 -21.68
N SER A 228 2.17 -0.57 -21.73
CA SER A 228 2.69 -1.18 -22.96
C SER A 228 1.61 -1.57 -23.97
N GLY A 229 0.32 -1.39 -23.68
CA GLY A 229 -0.78 -1.90 -24.50
C GLY A 229 -0.95 -3.43 -24.44
N PHE A 230 -0.33 -4.08 -23.45
CA PHE A 230 -0.37 -5.55 -23.26
C PHE A 230 -0.79 -5.96 -21.84
N THR A 231 -1.11 -4.99 -21.00
CA THR A 231 -1.67 -5.20 -19.66
C THR A 231 -3.16 -4.90 -19.70
N PHE A 232 -3.92 -5.45 -18.76
CA PHE A 232 -5.38 -5.23 -18.66
C PHE A 232 -5.79 -4.93 -17.22
N GLY A 233 -4.82 -4.59 -16.37
CA GLY A 233 -4.98 -4.53 -14.93
C GLY A 233 -5.79 -3.32 -14.49
N PHE A 234 -5.53 -2.16 -15.08
CA PHE A 234 -6.20 -0.91 -14.74
C PHE A 234 -7.64 -0.89 -15.25
N ASN A 235 -7.84 -1.32 -16.51
CA ASN A 235 -9.17 -1.39 -17.07
C ASN A 235 -10.02 -2.49 -16.41
N PHE A 236 -9.42 -3.62 -16.01
CA PHE A 236 -10.13 -4.62 -15.20
C PHE A 236 -10.54 -4.08 -13.83
N GLU A 237 -9.61 -3.44 -13.11
CA GLU A 237 -9.89 -2.81 -11.82
C GLU A 237 -11.03 -1.79 -11.95
N THR A 238 -10.97 -0.91 -12.94
CA THR A 238 -12.02 0.09 -13.21
C THR A 238 -13.37 -0.56 -13.53
N ALA A 239 -13.38 -1.60 -14.36
CA ALA A 239 -14.61 -2.27 -14.81
C ALA A 239 -15.22 -3.21 -13.75
N SER A 240 -14.42 -3.67 -12.78
CA SER A 240 -14.84 -4.61 -11.72
C SER A 240 -15.07 -3.93 -10.36
N THR A 241 -14.97 -2.60 -10.31
CA THR A 241 -15.15 -1.82 -9.09
C THR A 241 -15.94 -0.54 -9.33
N THR A 242 -16.68 -0.10 -8.32
CA THR A 242 -17.42 1.17 -8.33
C THR A 242 -16.67 2.22 -7.51
N ALA A 243 -16.42 3.39 -8.11
CA ALA A 243 -15.84 4.51 -7.38
C ALA A 243 -16.80 5.05 -6.30
N PRO A 244 -16.30 5.58 -5.18
CA PRO A 244 -17.14 6.29 -4.22
C PRO A 244 -17.89 7.45 -4.89
N ARG A 245 -19.11 7.74 -4.45
CA ARG A 245 -19.89 8.87 -4.98
C ARG A 245 -19.13 10.18 -4.77
N GLY A 246 -18.98 10.98 -5.83
CA GLY A 246 -18.29 12.27 -5.77
C GLY A 246 -16.76 12.19 -5.72
N ALA A 247 -16.18 10.98 -5.73
CA ALA A 247 -14.72 10.83 -5.83
C ALA A 247 -14.24 11.05 -7.28
N PRO A 248 -13.09 11.71 -7.49
CA PRO A 248 -12.44 11.75 -8.79
C PRO A 248 -12.20 10.33 -9.31
N GLN A 249 -12.40 10.12 -10.61
CA GLN A 249 -12.21 8.81 -11.25
C GLN A 249 -10.79 8.26 -11.06
N SER A 250 -9.81 9.14 -10.89
CA SER A 250 -8.39 8.85 -10.72
C SER A 250 -7.90 8.89 -9.27
N SER A 251 -8.79 8.88 -8.27
CA SER A 251 -8.36 8.99 -6.86
C SER A 251 -7.74 7.69 -6.34
N TRP A 252 -6.42 7.72 -6.09
CA TRP A 252 -5.69 6.61 -5.47
C TRP A 252 -6.03 6.57 -3.99
N HIS A 253 -6.41 5.40 -3.48
CA HIS A 253 -6.72 5.21 -2.06
C HIS A 253 -5.53 4.61 -1.33
N HIS A 254 -5.10 5.26 -0.25
CA HIS A 254 -4.04 4.77 0.62
C HIS A 254 -4.59 4.42 1.99
N ARG A 255 -4.15 3.27 2.50
CA ARG A 255 -4.35 2.78 3.85
C ARG A 255 -3.07 2.94 4.65
N ILE A 256 -3.19 3.30 5.92
CA ILE A 256 -2.07 3.35 6.86
C ILE A 256 -2.41 2.45 8.05
N VAL A 257 -1.54 1.48 8.33
CA VAL A 257 -1.67 0.57 9.46
C VAL A 257 -0.40 0.59 10.30
N SER A 258 -0.52 0.26 11.57
CA SER A 258 0.59 -0.18 12.41
C SER A 258 0.45 -1.66 12.73
N TYR A 259 1.57 -2.34 12.91
CA TYR A 259 1.60 -3.72 13.40
C TYR A 259 2.94 -4.07 14.03
N ASN A 260 2.99 -5.20 14.73
CA ASN A 260 4.20 -5.83 15.22
C ASN A 260 4.70 -6.88 14.21
N LEU A 261 5.94 -6.75 13.74
CA LEU A 261 6.64 -7.72 12.90
C LEU A 261 7.81 -8.30 13.68
N ASN A 262 7.59 -9.42 14.38
CA ASN A 262 8.59 -10.14 15.19
C ASN A 262 9.40 -9.21 16.12
N GLY A 263 8.68 -8.35 16.83
CA GLY A 263 9.21 -7.41 17.81
C GLY A 263 9.54 -6.02 17.26
N LEU A 264 9.36 -5.77 15.96
CA LEU A 264 9.49 -4.43 15.37
C LEU A 264 8.11 -3.82 15.20
N LYS A 265 7.87 -2.63 15.76
CA LYS A 265 6.61 -1.91 15.52
C LYS A 265 6.74 -1.05 14.28
N ILE A 266 5.96 -1.35 13.25
CA ILE A 266 6.08 -0.72 11.92
C ILE A 266 4.77 -0.03 11.58
N VAL A 267 4.85 1.22 11.11
CA VAL A 267 3.77 1.93 10.43
C VAL A 267 4.01 1.83 8.93
N VAL A 268 3.02 1.31 8.20
CA VAL A 268 3.09 1.07 6.76
C VAL A 268 1.93 1.73 6.04
N ARG A 269 2.24 2.55 5.03
CA ARG A 269 1.27 3.03 4.04
C ARG A 269 1.29 2.16 2.77
N PHE A 270 0.12 1.93 2.20
CA PHE A 270 -0.04 1.18 0.95
C PHE A 270 -1.31 1.57 0.20
N GLU A 271 -1.26 1.45 -1.13
CA GLU A 271 -2.43 1.55 -1.99
C GLU A 271 -3.38 0.36 -1.77
N VAL A 272 -4.70 0.60 -1.80
CA VAL A 272 -5.73 -0.43 -1.80
C VAL A 272 -6.53 -0.37 -3.10
N ASP A 273 -6.62 -1.50 -3.81
CA ASP A 273 -7.37 -1.59 -5.07
C ASP A 273 -8.88 -1.53 -4.84
N ALA A 274 -9.39 -2.33 -3.90
CA ALA A 274 -10.83 -2.39 -3.62
C ALA A 274 -11.18 -2.83 -2.19
N TYR A 275 -12.47 -2.78 -1.86
CA TYR A 275 -13.04 -3.44 -0.69
C TYR A 275 -14.31 -4.22 -1.02
N ILE A 276 -14.63 -5.24 -0.24
CA ILE A 276 -15.90 -5.98 -0.34
C ILE A 276 -16.98 -5.19 0.41
N PRO A 277 -18.04 -4.71 -0.25
CA PRO A 277 -19.14 -4.03 0.42
C PRO A 277 -19.89 -4.97 1.36
N ALA A 278 -20.34 -4.46 2.51
CA ALA A 278 -21.25 -5.20 3.37
C ALA A 278 -22.55 -5.54 2.60
N PRO A 279 -23.17 -6.72 2.83
CA PRO A 279 -24.45 -7.03 2.24
C PRO A 279 -25.46 -5.93 2.58
N ILE A 280 -26.03 -5.31 1.54
CA ILE A 280 -27.16 -4.40 1.75
C ILE A 280 -28.32 -5.30 2.17
N HIS A 281 -28.56 -5.43 3.47
CA HIS A 281 -29.85 -5.91 3.97
C HIS A 281 -30.87 -4.88 3.51
N ARG A 282 -31.49 -5.14 2.36
CA ARG A 282 -32.70 -4.42 1.97
C ARG A 282 -33.72 -4.80 3.01
N SER A 283 -33.91 -3.94 4.01
CA SER A 283 -35.10 -3.99 4.84
C SER A 283 -36.28 -3.86 3.88
N SER A 284 -36.88 -4.98 3.49
CA SER A 284 -38.25 -4.98 3.01
C SER A 284 -39.04 -4.29 4.11
N ALA A 285 -39.54 -3.10 3.82
CA ALA A 285 -40.51 -2.45 4.66
C ALA A 285 -41.73 -3.39 4.73
N GLY A 286 -41.85 -4.15 5.82
CA GLY A 286 -42.97 -5.05 6.07
C GLY A 286 -42.60 -6.23 6.97
N ALA A 287 -43.10 -6.18 8.21
CA ALA A 287 -43.09 -7.22 9.25
C ALA A 287 -41.76 -7.47 10.00
N ARG A 288 -41.51 -6.66 11.03
CA ARG A 288 -40.50 -6.94 12.08
C ARG A 288 -41.06 -7.96 13.09
N SER A 289 -40.27 -8.99 13.42
CA SER A 289 -40.41 -9.71 14.70
C SER A 289 -39.31 -9.24 15.65
N ARG A 290 -39.68 -8.97 16.91
CA ARG A 290 -38.90 -8.25 17.93
C ARG A 290 -37.69 -9.02 18.48
N ALA A 291 -37.36 -10.19 17.93
CA ALA A 291 -36.34 -11.10 18.45
C ALA A 291 -35.00 -11.05 17.70
N ASP A 292 -34.97 -10.53 16.47
CA ASP A 292 -33.74 -10.50 15.63
C ASP A 292 -32.89 -9.22 15.82
N GLU A 293 -33.47 -8.14 16.34
CA GLU A 293 -32.75 -6.87 16.58
C GLU A 293 -31.78 -6.95 17.78
N THR A 294 -32.01 -7.87 18.72
CA THR A 294 -31.16 -8.01 19.93
C THR A 294 -29.89 -8.81 19.64
N SER A 295 -29.90 -9.74 18.69
CA SER A 295 -28.74 -10.58 18.39
C SER A 295 -27.67 -9.85 17.57
N SER A 296 -28.07 -8.98 16.63
CA SER A 296 -27.14 -8.20 15.82
C SER A 296 -26.47 -7.07 16.61
N GLN A 297 -27.19 -6.45 17.55
CA GLN A 297 -26.62 -5.42 18.44
C GLN A 297 -25.62 -6.00 19.44
N LEU A 298 -25.80 -7.26 19.88
CA LEU A 298 -24.85 -7.94 20.76
C LEU A 298 -23.56 -8.36 20.04
N GLU A 299 -23.64 -8.73 18.77
CA GLU A 299 -22.45 -9.06 17.96
C GLU A 299 -21.59 -7.84 17.65
N ASP A 300 -22.21 -6.68 17.34
CA ASP A 300 -21.48 -5.42 17.13
C ASP A 300 -20.84 -4.89 18.43
N LEU A 301 -21.50 -5.06 19.58
CA LEU A 301 -20.93 -4.69 20.88
C LEU A 301 -19.79 -5.63 21.30
N ALA A 302 -19.89 -6.92 20.99
CA ALA A 302 -18.84 -7.90 21.25
C ALA A 302 -17.58 -7.63 20.40
N ALA A 303 -17.75 -7.19 19.15
CA ALA A 303 -16.65 -6.77 18.28
C ALA A 303 -15.95 -5.50 18.80
N GLN A 304 -16.69 -4.58 19.43
CA GLN A 304 -16.14 -3.38 20.07
C GLN A 304 -15.45 -3.68 21.41
N LEU A 305 -15.95 -4.63 22.19
CA LEU A 305 -15.33 -5.05 23.45
C LEU A 305 -14.07 -5.91 23.26
N ALA A 306 -13.98 -6.67 22.18
CA ALA A 306 -12.79 -7.48 21.86
C ALA A 306 -11.53 -6.65 21.55
N THR A 307 -11.66 -5.34 21.35
CA THR A 307 -10.55 -4.41 21.08
C THR A 307 -10.15 -3.55 22.28
N THR A 308 -10.81 -3.70 23.44
CA THR A 308 -10.54 -2.90 24.64
C THR A 308 -9.87 -3.73 25.74
N THR A 309 -8.57 -3.56 25.94
CA THR A 309 -7.85 -4.14 27.09
C THR A 309 -7.98 -3.22 28.31
N ILE A 310 -8.72 -3.64 29.33
CA ILE A 310 -8.79 -2.93 30.63
C ILE A 310 -8.07 -3.75 31.70
N ALA A 311 -7.10 -3.12 32.36
CA ALA A 311 -6.40 -3.63 33.54
C ALA A 311 -7.34 -3.63 34.77
N GLN A 312 -7.23 -4.66 35.61
CA GLN A 312 -8.11 -4.92 36.75
C GLN A 312 -7.89 -3.97 37.94
N SER A 313 -8.98 -3.47 38.53
CA SER A 313 -9.08 -3.14 39.96
C SER A 313 -10.51 -3.39 40.47
N ALA A 314 -10.63 -3.77 41.74
CA ALA A 314 -11.82 -4.38 42.39
C ALA A 314 -12.68 -3.35 43.20
N PRO A 315 -13.77 -3.71 43.95
CA PRO A 315 -15.15 -3.33 43.59
C PRO A 315 -15.98 -2.58 44.65
N GLY A 316 -17.11 -1.97 44.20
CA GLY A 316 -18.34 -1.70 44.96
C GLY A 316 -18.84 -0.24 44.97
N PRO A 317 -20.11 0.07 45.32
CA PRO A 317 -21.38 -0.63 45.06
C PRO A 317 -22.48 0.25 44.38
N ALA A 318 -23.45 -0.44 43.76
CA ALA A 318 -24.86 -0.14 43.45
C ALA A 318 -25.41 1.31 43.39
N ALA A 319 -26.12 1.66 42.30
CA ALA A 319 -27.58 1.91 42.31
C ALA A 319 -28.15 2.50 41.00
N THR A 320 -29.31 1.95 40.63
CA THR A 320 -30.48 2.49 39.92
C THR A 320 -30.47 2.78 38.41
N ASP A 321 -31.26 1.95 37.74
CA ASP A 321 -31.85 2.08 36.41
C ASP A 321 -32.67 3.37 36.25
N VAL A 322 -32.50 4.05 35.11
CA VAL A 322 -33.58 4.79 34.45
C VAL A 322 -33.40 4.63 32.94
N GLU A 323 -34.36 3.95 32.31
CA GLU A 323 -34.49 3.81 30.86
C GLU A 323 -34.79 5.17 30.23
N HIS A 324 -34.04 5.55 29.18
CA HIS A 324 -34.52 6.51 28.19
C HIS A 324 -34.16 6.03 26.78
N ASP A 325 -35.21 5.52 26.14
CA ASP A 325 -35.33 5.19 24.72
C ASP A 325 -34.97 6.40 23.84
N PHE A 326 -33.91 6.26 23.04
CA PHE A 326 -33.71 7.04 21.81
C PHE A 326 -33.01 6.16 20.78
N GLY A 327 -33.80 5.61 19.85
CA GLY A 327 -33.30 4.91 18.67
C GLY A 327 -32.45 5.82 17.79
N VAL A 328 -31.15 5.52 17.68
CA VAL A 328 -30.22 6.18 16.75
C VAL A 328 -30.05 5.30 15.52
N SER A 329 -30.59 5.76 14.39
CA SER A 329 -30.27 5.25 13.05
C SER A 329 -28.84 5.67 12.64
N PRO A 330 -28.16 4.94 11.74
CA PRO A 330 -26.82 5.31 11.29
C PRO A 330 -26.87 6.69 10.64
N THR A 331 -26.21 7.66 11.28
CA THR A 331 -26.21 9.06 10.85
C THR A 331 -25.46 9.18 9.52
N SER A 332 -26.21 9.28 8.43
CA SER A 332 -25.74 9.91 7.20
C SER A 332 -25.55 11.39 7.51
N THR A 333 -24.31 11.82 7.72
CA THR A 333 -23.97 13.24 7.80
C THR A 333 -24.20 13.87 6.44
N ARG A 334 -25.34 14.54 6.31
CA ARG A 334 -25.63 15.50 5.25
C ARG A 334 -24.49 16.53 5.26
N ALA A 335 -23.82 16.69 4.12
CA ALA A 335 -22.83 17.74 3.91
C ALA A 335 -23.43 19.11 4.25
N THR A 336 -23.05 19.66 5.39
CA THR A 336 -23.31 21.04 5.77
C THR A 336 -22.00 21.80 5.67
N ALA A 337 -21.98 22.76 4.75
CA ALA A 337 -21.03 23.89 4.59
C ALA A 337 -19.54 23.59 4.84
N SER A 338 -18.76 23.65 3.76
CA SER A 338 -17.30 23.62 3.72
C SER A 338 -16.66 24.40 4.89
N PRO A 339 -15.74 23.78 5.67
CA PRO A 339 -14.67 24.56 6.26
C PRO A 339 -13.77 25.02 5.11
N GLU A 340 -13.37 26.30 5.13
CA GLU A 340 -12.35 26.82 4.20
C GLU A 340 -11.14 25.88 4.16
N PRO A 341 -10.51 25.67 2.99
CA PRO A 341 -9.34 24.81 2.87
C PRO A 341 -8.19 25.38 3.71
N PHE A 342 -8.01 24.85 4.91
CA PHE A 342 -6.86 25.16 5.74
C PHE A 342 -5.64 24.45 5.17
N VAL A 343 -4.76 25.21 4.51
CA VAL A 343 -3.42 24.74 4.17
C VAL A 343 -2.66 24.62 5.49
N GLN A 344 -2.36 23.39 5.92
CA GLN A 344 -1.45 23.18 7.04
C GLN A 344 -0.02 23.57 6.60
N ASP A 345 0.81 24.00 7.55
CA ASP A 345 2.14 24.58 7.32
C ASP A 345 3.09 23.68 6.47
N HIS A 346 2.84 22.37 6.51
CA HIS A 346 3.54 21.33 5.73
C HIS A 346 3.11 21.18 4.26
N GLY A 347 2.23 22.05 3.77
CA GLY A 347 1.93 22.19 2.34
C GLY A 347 0.94 21.17 1.74
N ILE A 348 0.18 20.45 2.57
CA ILE A 348 -0.96 19.64 2.13
C ILE A 348 -2.26 20.07 2.82
N THR A 349 -3.33 20.18 2.02
CA THR A 349 -4.69 20.44 2.50
C THR A 349 -5.38 19.13 2.84
N VAL A 350 -6.00 19.06 4.03
CA VAL A 350 -6.70 17.85 4.49
C VAL A 350 -8.19 18.14 4.66
N ILE A 351 -9.01 17.47 3.84
CA ILE A 351 -10.47 17.59 3.86
C ILE A 351 -11.05 16.40 4.63
N GLU A 352 -11.95 16.67 5.57
CA GLU A 352 -12.73 15.61 6.21
C GLU A 352 -13.78 15.07 5.23
N GLY A 353 -13.77 13.77 4.99
CA GLY A 353 -14.72 13.16 4.06
C GLY A 353 -14.61 11.65 4.01
N GLY A 354 -15.19 11.06 2.95
CA GLY A 354 -15.14 9.62 2.71
C GLY A 354 -15.80 8.76 3.79
N THR A 355 -15.31 7.54 3.95
CA THR A 355 -15.94 6.51 4.77
C THR A 355 -14.89 5.54 5.28
N HIS A 356 -14.96 5.27 6.58
CA HIS A 356 -14.14 4.26 7.21
C HIS A 356 -14.50 2.86 6.68
N ILE A 357 -13.55 2.22 5.98
CA ILE A 357 -13.66 0.81 5.57
C ILE A 357 -12.81 -0.06 6.50
N PRO A 358 -13.35 -1.14 7.09
CA PRO A 358 -12.57 -2.06 7.92
C PRO A 358 -11.44 -2.77 7.16
N GLN A 359 -10.32 -3.01 7.84
CA GLN A 359 -9.19 -3.79 7.31
C GLN A 359 -9.62 -5.17 6.77
N ALA A 360 -10.59 -5.81 7.44
CA ALA A 360 -11.11 -7.12 7.08
C ALA A 360 -11.75 -7.18 5.67
N ALA A 361 -12.18 -6.04 5.13
CA ALA A 361 -12.89 -5.96 3.85
C ALA A 361 -11.97 -5.70 2.65
N LEU A 362 -10.68 -5.42 2.85
CA LEU A 362 -9.79 -4.97 1.77
C LEU A 362 -9.45 -6.09 0.78
N VAL A 363 -9.31 -5.72 -0.48
CA VAL A 363 -9.05 -6.61 -1.61
C VAL A 363 -7.84 -6.09 -2.40
N GLU A 364 -6.89 -6.99 -2.66
CA GLU A 364 -5.85 -6.82 -3.69
C GLU A 364 -6.36 -7.43 -5.01
N LEU A 365 -6.32 -6.66 -6.09
CA LEU A 365 -6.72 -7.06 -7.43
C LEU A 365 -5.50 -7.31 -8.31
N THR A 366 -5.42 -8.52 -8.86
CA THR A 366 -4.39 -8.87 -9.84
C THR A 366 -4.99 -9.44 -11.11
N THR A 367 -4.23 -9.42 -12.19
CA THR A 367 -4.65 -9.99 -13.47
C THR A 367 -3.55 -10.86 -14.05
N ARG A 368 -3.93 -11.96 -14.71
CA ARG A 368 -3.01 -12.83 -15.44
C ARG A 368 -3.65 -13.35 -16.72
N SER A 369 -2.81 -13.62 -17.71
CA SER A 369 -3.26 -14.32 -18.91
C SER A 369 -3.64 -15.77 -18.57
N ALA A 370 -4.64 -16.31 -19.26
CA ALA A 370 -5.09 -17.69 -19.09
C ALA A 370 -3.95 -18.70 -19.32
N PHE A 371 -2.99 -18.36 -20.18
CA PHE A 371 -1.81 -19.19 -20.47
C PHE A 371 -0.83 -19.30 -19.29
N ARG A 372 -0.82 -18.34 -18.37
CA ARG A 372 0.11 -18.27 -17.23
C ARG A 372 -0.60 -18.16 -15.89
N ALA A 373 -1.89 -18.49 -15.85
CA ALA A 373 -2.71 -18.32 -14.65
C ALA A 373 -2.21 -19.17 -13.45
N GLN A 374 -1.47 -20.25 -13.73
CA GLN A 374 -0.85 -21.12 -12.73
C GLN A 374 0.61 -20.74 -12.41
N GLU A 375 1.23 -19.86 -13.20
CA GLU A 375 2.63 -19.44 -13.04
C GLU A 375 2.69 -18.13 -12.22
N ILE A 376 2.29 -18.18 -10.96
CA ILE A 376 2.32 -17.03 -10.06
C ILE A 376 3.69 -16.95 -9.40
N ASN A 377 4.37 -15.80 -9.56
CA ASN A 377 5.60 -15.54 -8.84
C ASN A 377 5.27 -15.07 -7.41
N TRP A 378 4.98 -16.02 -6.54
CA TRP A 378 4.59 -15.73 -5.16
C TRP A 378 5.67 -14.99 -4.36
N ALA A 379 6.95 -15.16 -4.68
CA ALA A 379 8.03 -14.40 -4.05
C ALA A 379 7.94 -12.88 -4.30
N GLU A 380 7.18 -12.44 -5.31
CA GLU A 380 6.92 -11.04 -5.62
C GLU A 380 5.47 -10.61 -5.36
N ASP A 381 4.51 -11.51 -5.59
CA ASP A 381 3.08 -11.19 -5.45
C ASP A 381 2.59 -11.34 -3.99
N PHE A 382 3.08 -12.33 -3.23
CA PHE A 382 2.66 -12.55 -1.83
C PHE A 382 3.01 -11.39 -0.88
N PRO A 383 4.20 -10.75 -0.95
CA PRO A 383 4.52 -9.60 -0.12
C PRO A 383 3.55 -8.42 -0.24
N GLN A 384 2.79 -8.32 -1.34
CA GLN A 384 1.76 -7.29 -1.52
C GLN A 384 0.61 -7.45 -0.53
N ILE A 385 0.30 -8.69 -0.18
CA ILE A 385 -0.84 -9.10 0.63
C ILE A 385 -0.39 -9.24 2.10
N PHE A 386 0.75 -9.89 2.32
CA PHE A 386 1.28 -10.14 3.66
C PHE A 386 1.68 -8.84 4.38
N LEU A 387 2.47 -7.96 3.75
CA LEU A 387 2.97 -6.76 4.43
C LEU A 387 1.91 -5.68 4.69
N THR A 388 0.77 -5.80 4.02
CA THR A 388 -0.38 -4.88 4.12
C THR A 388 -1.51 -5.46 4.96
N GLN A 389 -1.44 -6.77 5.26
CA GLN A 389 -2.50 -7.54 5.89
C GLN A 389 -3.84 -7.37 5.13
N THR A 390 -3.76 -7.28 3.80
CA THR A 390 -4.94 -7.26 2.92
C THR A 390 -5.53 -8.67 2.87
N PRO A 391 -6.74 -8.92 3.41
CA PRO A 391 -7.20 -10.30 3.62
C PRO A 391 -7.58 -11.03 2.34
N HIS A 392 -8.05 -10.31 1.33
CA HIS A 392 -8.59 -10.89 0.11
C HIS A 392 -7.71 -10.61 -1.09
N HIS A 393 -7.48 -11.62 -1.93
CA HIS A 393 -6.78 -11.48 -3.20
C HIS A 393 -7.62 -12.06 -4.32
N PHE A 394 -8.03 -11.22 -5.27
CA PHE A 394 -8.83 -11.62 -6.42
C PHE A 394 -8.00 -11.52 -7.70
N LEU A 395 -7.82 -12.66 -8.36
CA LEU A 395 -7.07 -12.78 -9.60
C LEU A 395 -8.04 -12.91 -10.79
N GLY A 396 -8.13 -11.87 -11.61
CA GLY A 396 -8.82 -11.91 -12.89
C GLY A 396 -7.99 -12.67 -13.94
N VAL A 397 -8.54 -13.75 -14.51
CA VAL A 397 -7.86 -14.54 -15.55
C VAL A 397 -8.47 -14.22 -16.92
N HIS A 398 -7.63 -13.81 -17.86
CA HIS A 398 -8.09 -13.31 -19.16
C HIS A 398 -7.38 -13.91 -20.37
N HIS A 399 -8.05 -13.92 -21.51
CA HIS A 399 -7.43 -14.10 -22.82
C HIS A 399 -7.55 -12.79 -23.60
N ARG A 400 -6.45 -12.04 -23.74
CA ARG A 400 -6.42 -10.73 -24.45
C ARG A 400 -7.56 -9.76 -24.04
N GLY A 401 -7.69 -9.50 -22.73
CA GLY A 401 -8.72 -8.60 -22.20
C GLY A 401 -10.09 -9.22 -21.97
N GLN A 402 -10.36 -10.43 -22.48
CA GLN A 402 -11.59 -11.17 -22.15
C GLN A 402 -11.39 -11.97 -20.86
N PHE A 403 -11.92 -11.49 -19.74
CA PHE A 403 -11.89 -12.14 -18.44
C PHE A 403 -12.97 -13.22 -18.37
N GLY A 404 -12.56 -14.47 -18.16
CA GLY A 404 -13.48 -15.61 -18.08
C GLY A 404 -13.68 -16.16 -16.67
N ARG A 405 -12.79 -15.82 -15.73
CA ARG A 405 -12.92 -16.21 -14.31
C ARG A 405 -12.20 -15.25 -13.39
N VAL A 406 -12.65 -15.21 -12.13
CA VAL A 406 -11.96 -14.56 -11.01
C VAL A 406 -11.65 -15.62 -9.96
N ILE A 407 -10.37 -15.81 -9.64
CA ILE A 407 -9.92 -16.72 -8.58
C ILE A 407 -9.77 -15.94 -7.29
N LYS A 408 -10.55 -16.30 -6.26
CA LYS A 408 -10.54 -15.64 -4.96
C LYS A 408 -9.71 -16.43 -3.96
N ARG A 409 -8.79 -15.75 -3.27
CA ARG A 409 -7.94 -16.32 -2.22
C ARG A 409 -8.05 -15.48 -0.96
N ARG A 410 -7.75 -16.08 0.19
CA ARG A 410 -7.73 -15.41 1.48
C ARG A 410 -6.39 -15.62 2.17
N LEU A 411 -5.81 -14.54 2.71
CA LEU A 411 -4.58 -14.58 3.49
C LEU A 411 -4.74 -15.58 4.65
N GLY A 412 -3.71 -16.38 4.92
CA GLY A 412 -3.73 -17.40 5.97
C GLY A 412 -4.58 -18.64 5.66
N ALA A 413 -5.11 -18.80 4.45
CA ALA A 413 -5.90 -19.97 4.06
C ALA A 413 -5.47 -20.57 2.71
N GLY A 414 -5.66 -21.90 2.58
CA GLY A 414 -5.43 -22.63 1.34
C GLY A 414 -4.03 -22.39 0.76
N GLU A 415 -3.97 -22.06 -0.54
CA GLU A 415 -2.72 -21.78 -1.26
C GLU A 415 -1.88 -20.68 -0.60
N LEU A 416 -2.50 -19.61 -0.08
CA LEU A 416 -1.75 -18.50 0.52
C LEU A 416 -1.11 -18.87 1.86
N ALA A 417 -1.70 -19.80 2.62
CA ALA A 417 -1.07 -20.32 3.84
C ALA A 417 0.20 -21.12 3.51
N GLN A 418 0.16 -21.94 2.45
CA GLN A 418 1.34 -22.69 2.00
C GLN A 418 2.43 -21.75 1.48
N VAL A 419 2.05 -20.76 0.67
CA VAL A 419 2.98 -19.74 0.16
C VAL A 419 3.65 -18.98 1.31
N GLU A 420 2.90 -18.65 2.36
CA GLU A 420 3.47 -18.02 3.55
C GLU A 420 4.54 -18.89 4.19
N GLN A 421 4.25 -20.18 4.42
CA GLN A 421 5.20 -21.15 4.96
C GLN A 421 6.47 -21.25 4.11
N ASP A 422 6.32 -21.33 2.79
CA ASP A 422 7.43 -21.43 1.85
C ASP A 422 8.32 -20.17 1.86
N LEU A 423 7.74 -19.01 2.13
CA LEU A 423 8.44 -17.72 2.18
C LEU A 423 8.93 -17.32 3.58
N GLN A 424 8.64 -18.10 4.62
CA GLN A 424 9.09 -17.83 6.00
C GLN A 424 10.60 -17.56 6.11
N PRO A 425 11.52 -18.29 5.43
CA PRO A 425 12.95 -17.99 5.49
C PRO A 425 13.28 -16.57 5.01
N SER A 426 12.68 -16.13 3.90
CA SER A 426 12.87 -14.77 3.38
C SER A 426 12.25 -13.70 4.27
N LEU A 427 11.10 -13.97 4.87
CA LEU A 427 10.47 -13.08 5.84
C LEU A 427 11.34 -12.91 7.10
N LEU A 428 11.96 -14.00 7.60
CA LEU A 428 12.91 -13.93 8.72
C LEU A 428 14.13 -13.09 8.37
N MET A 429 14.64 -13.23 7.14
CA MET A 429 15.73 -12.40 6.65
C MET A 429 15.34 -10.93 6.53
N LEU A 430 14.08 -10.62 6.17
CA LEU A 430 13.58 -9.24 6.17
C LEU A 430 13.62 -8.64 7.59
N VAL A 431 13.17 -9.38 8.60
CA VAL A 431 13.25 -8.93 10.00
C VAL A 431 14.70 -8.68 10.41
N GLY A 432 15.62 -9.56 10.02
CA GLY A 432 17.06 -9.36 10.22
C GLY A 432 17.58 -8.08 9.56
N ALA A 433 17.24 -7.86 8.29
CA ALA A 433 17.64 -6.66 7.55
C ALA A 433 17.13 -5.38 8.21
N LEU A 434 15.86 -5.37 8.64
CA LEU A 434 15.28 -4.22 9.34
C LEU A 434 15.99 -3.94 10.66
N LYS A 435 16.34 -4.97 11.45
CA LYS A 435 17.11 -4.79 12.68
C LYS A 435 18.50 -4.21 12.43
N GLU A 436 19.20 -4.71 11.40
CA GLU A 436 20.52 -4.18 11.00
C GLU A 436 20.41 -2.72 10.51
N ILE A 437 19.40 -2.40 9.70
CA ILE A 437 19.15 -1.04 9.23
C ILE A 437 18.85 -0.10 10.40
N ALA A 438 18.01 -0.52 11.36
CA ALA A 438 17.71 0.27 12.55
C ALA A 438 18.98 0.56 13.35
N ALA A 439 19.82 -0.45 13.60
CA ALA A 439 21.10 -0.27 14.29
C ALA A 439 22.02 0.71 13.55
N LEU A 440 22.13 0.56 12.23
CA LEU A 440 22.95 1.42 11.38
C LEU A 440 22.48 2.89 11.40
N VAL A 441 21.18 3.13 11.28
CA VAL A 441 20.63 4.50 11.29
C VAL A 441 20.75 5.13 12.68
N ARG A 442 20.52 4.36 13.75
CA ARG A 442 20.69 4.81 15.14
C ARG A 442 22.15 5.16 15.45
N ALA A 443 23.11 4.37 14.97
CA ALA A 443 24.53 4.66 15.13
C ALA A 443 24.96 5.95 14.40
N GLY A 444 24.31 6.31 13.28
CA GLY A 444 24.52 7.58 12.59
C GLY A 444 23.92 8.81 13.31
N GLY A 445 23.04 8.60 14.30
CA GLY A 445 22.41 9.65 15.10
C GLY A 445 21.42 10.53 14.32
N ALA A 446 20.85 11.54 14.99
CA ALA A 446 19.79 12.41 14.43
C ALA A 446 20.23 13.24 13.22
N ARG A 447 21.54 13.53 13.10
CA ARG A 447 22.12 14.22 11.93
C ARG A 447 22.49 13.26 10.80
N GLY A 448 22.42 11.94 11.02
CA GLY A 448 22.65 10.95 9.98
C GLY A 448 21.66 11.12 8.82
N ARG A 449 22.19 11.14 7.59
CA ARG A 449 21.41 11.19 6.35
C ARG A 449 21.86 10.04 5.46
N LEU A 450 21.32 8.85 5.74
CA LEU A 450 21.77 7.62 5.10
C LEU A 450 20.83 7.21 3.98
N THR A 451 21.37 6.51 3.00
CA THR A 451 20.62 6.01 1.84
C THR A 451 21.08 4.59 1.53
N LEU A 452 20.12 3.68 1.38
CA LEU A 452 20.38 2.37 0.80
C LEU A 452 20.26 2.46 -0.72
N VAL A 453 21.27 1.95 -1.42
CA VAL A 453 21.27 1.79 -2.87
C VAL A 453 21.54 0.33 -3.20
N CYS A 454 20.57 -0.33 -3.81
CA CYS A 454 20.76 -1.63 -4.44
C CYS A 454 21.17 -1.44 -5.89
N ARG A 455 22.34 -1.99 -6.24
CA ARG A 455 22.76 -2.15 -7.64
C ARG A 455 23.26 -3.55 -7.88
N ALA A 456 22.79 -4.18 -8.96
CA ALA A 456 23.21 -5.52 -9.33
C ALA A 456 23.14 -6.55 -8.16
N GLY A 457 22.12 -6.44 -7.31
CA GLY A 457 21.87 -7.37 -6.20
C GLY A 457 22.68 -7.11 -4.93
N ARG A 458 23.50 -6.05 -4.89
CA ARG A 458 24.25 -5.61 -3.70
C ARG A 458 23.65 -4.34 -3.14
N VAL A 459 23.44 -4.29 -1.82
CA VAL A 459 22.95 -3.10 -1.11
C VAL A 459 24.11 -2.40 -0.41
N GLN A 460 24.39 -1.18 -0.83
CA GLN A 460 25.41 -0.32 -0.24
C GLN A 460 24.76 0.87 0.46
N VAL A 461 25.44 1.38 1.48
CA VAL A 461 24.99 2.49 2.32
C VAL A 461 25.79 3.72 1.95
N TYR A 462 25.10 4.82 1.67
CA TYR A 462 25.70 6.10 1.30
C TYR A 462 25.20 7.21 2.22
N GLU A 463 26.04 8.22 2.42
CA GLU A 463 25.62 9.49 2.99
C GLU A 463 25.00 10.39 1.90
N ARG A 464 23.97 11.15 2.26
CA ARG A 464 23.46 12.24 1.41
C ARG A 464 24.38 13.45 1.50
N GLU A 465 24.49 14.19 0.40
CA GLU A 465 25.19 15.48 0.36
C GLU A 465 24.39 16.57 1.10
N SER A 466 23.06 16.52 0.95
CA SER A 466 22.12 17.42 1.61
C SER A 466 21.72 16.93 3.00
N MET A 467 21.61 17.88 3.93
CA MET A 467 21.06 17.68 5.26
C MET A 467 19.54 17.76 5.32
N GLU A 468 18.89 18.01 4.17
CA GLU A 468 17.44 18.11 4.08
C GLU A 468 16.75 16.88 4.69
N SER A 469 15.76 17.16 5.52
CA SER A 469 14.94 16.17 6.20
C SER A 469 13.89 15.56 5.26
N VAL A 470 13.53 14.30 5.50
CA VAL A 470 12.48 13.58 4.74
C VAL A 470 11.06 14.04 5.11
N LEU A 471 10.93 14.79 6.19
CA LEU A 471 9.72 15.45 6.64
C LEU A 471 10.04 16.93 6.97
N PRO A 472 9.04 17.83 6.90
CA PRO A 472 9.13 19.16 7.52
C PRO A 472 9.44 19.07 9.02
N ASP A 473 10.10 20.09 9.58
CA ASP A 473 10.58 20.05 10.96
C ASP A 473 9.42 19.95 11.97
N GLU A 474 8.32 20.68 11.75
CA GLU A 474 7.08 20.60 12.54
C GLU A 474 6.45 19.19 12.63
N MET A 475 6.69 18.33 11.63
CA MET A 475 6.22 16.95 11.64
C MET A 475 7.23 16.03 12.35
N LEU A 476 8.53 16.38 12.30
CA LEU A 476 9.57 15.67 13.03
C LEU A 476 9.45 15.89 14.53
N GLU A 477 9.03 17.08 14.97
CA GLU A 477 8.74 17.42 16.36
C GLU A 477 7.74 16.45 17.01
N ARG A 478 6.83 15.85 16.23
CA ARG A 478 5.87 14.85 16.75
C ARG A 478 6.54 13.59 17.28
N PHE A 479 7.78 13.33 16.87
CA PHE A 479 8.59 12.20 17.33
C PHE A 479 9.53 12.58 18.48
N GLU A 480 9.50 13.83 18.95
CA GLU A 480 10.16 14.26 20.19
C GLU A 480 9.32 13.78 21.37
N GLY A 481 9.98 13.14 22.35
CA GLY A 481 9.34 12.54 23.52
C GLY A 481 9.26 13.49 24.70
#